data_AF-A0AAD9QJ97-F1
#
_entry.id   AF-A0AAD9QJ97-F1
#
_cell.length_a   1.000
_cell.length_b   1.000
_cell.length_c   1.000
_cell.angle_alpha   90.00
_cell.angle_beta   90.00
_cell.angle_gamma   90.00
#
_symmetry.space_group_name_H-M   'P 1'
#
loop_
_entity.id
_entity.type
_entity.pdbx_description
1 polymer ?
#
loop_
_entity_poly.entity_id
_entity_poly.type
_entity_poly.pdbx_seq_one_letter_code
_entity_poly.pdbx_strand_id
1 'polypeptide(L)'
;MADSETFYGRSLPGNLIDYRSSESKTRLCRSLREGSAVPYLSLSSCFNTQAEPAYCGLSTLAIILNSLRIDPQRIWKTIWRWYSEDLLNCCRTLDHVKQSGVTLEEFVCLAECNGASASLMRPCDTEKDFEEFVQTLKRVCTGGREKVNLTEDANVGDFDEENPREYIAVSFSRPALGQTGDGHFSPIAAFDSETNSVLVFDTARFKYPPYWVPIGMLFQAMLPFDKLTGKSRGYLVLEAKYSYQGHKVCCIWRELPHDKTSKEGSPLPDLLQN
;
A
#
# COMPACT_ATOMS: atom_id res chain seq x y z
N MET A 1 -18.68 36.86 14.27
CA MET A 1 -17.69 35.97 13.62
C MET A 1 -18.52 34.89 12.96
N ALA A 2 -18.44 34.72 11.65
CA ALA A 2 -19.10 33.57 11.01
C ALA A 2 -18.46 32.31 11.59
N ASP A 3 -19.25 31.39 12.15
CA ASP A 3 -18.77 30.07 12.53
C ASP A 3 -18.14 29.45 11.29
N SER A 4 -16.80 29.36 11.27
CA SER A 4 -16.11 28.61 10.23
C SER A 4 -16.52 27.15 10.40
N GLU A 5 -17.28 26.60 9.46
CA GLU A 5 -17.62 25.17 9.46
C GLU A 5 -16.33 24.34 9.53
N THR A 6 -16.14 23.63 10.64
CA THR A 6 -15.04 22.66 10.81
C THR A 6 -15.59 21.24 10.69
N PHE A 7 -14.74 20.30 10.28
CA PHE A 7 -15.13 18.89 10.07
C PHE A 7 -14.17 17.96 10.83
N TYR A 8 -14.72 16.94 11.47
CA TYR A 8 -13.97 15.85 12.10
C TYR A 8 -14.49 14.50 11.59
N GLY A 9 -13.77 13.91 10.64
CA GLY A 9 -14.21 12.68 10.00
C GLY A 9 -15.52 12.81 9.22
N ARG A 10 -15.92 11.69 8.60
CA ARG A 10 -17.19 11.51 7.91
C ARG A 10 -17.60 10.04 8.08
N SER A 11 -18.90 9.78 8.20
CA SER A 11 -19.41 8.42 8.18
C SER A 11 -19.23 7.80 6.79
N LEU A 12 -18.78 6.55 6.76
CA LEU A 12 -18.74 5.78 5.51
C LEU A 12 -20.18 5.48 5.03
N PRO A 13 -20.43 5.47 3.72
CA PRO A 13 -21.65 4.94 3.13
C PRO A 13 -21.90 3.48 3.56
N GLY A 14 -23.17 3.08 3.69
CA GLY A 14 -23.54 1.76 4.25
C GLY A 14 -23.06 0.54 3.46
N ASN A 15 -22.67 0.74 2.20
CA ASN A 15 -22.08 -0.28 1.31
C ASN A 15 -20.56 -0.44 1.49
N LEU A 16 -19.92 0.39 2.32
CA LEU A 16 -18.49 0.31 2.65
C LEU A 16 -18.34 -0.16 4.10
N ILE A 17 -17.43 -1.11 4.34
CA ILE A 17 -17.21 -1.65 5.68
C ILE A 17 -16.05 -0.91 6.34
N ASP A 18 -16.34 -0.22 7.44
CA ASP A 18 -15.32 0.45 8.26
C ASP A 18 -14.28 -0.56 8.74
N TYR A 19 -12.99 -0.23 8.57
CA TYR A 19 -11.89 -1.10 8.96
C TYR A 19 -11.88 -1.50 10.44
N ARG A 20 -12.48 -0.68 11.31
CA ARG A 20 -12.56 -0.91 12.76
C ARG A 20 -13.71 -1.84 13.18
N SER A 21 -14.55 -2.26 12.24
CA SER A 21 -15.69 -3.14 12.52
C SER A 21 -15.29 -4.60 12.76
N SER A 22 -16.17 -5.36 13.43
CA SER A 22 -16.01 -6.82 13.58
C SER A 22 -15.97 -7.54 12.23
N GLU A 23 -16.77 -7.09 11.27
CA GLU A 23 -16.79 -7.63 9.90
C GLU A 23 -15.45 -7.42 9.20
N SER A 24 -14.85 -6.23 9.29
CA SER A 24 -13.51 -5.99 8.75
C SER A 24 -12.46 -6.89 9.39
N LYS A 25 -12.51 -7.09 10.71
CA LYS A 25 -11.62 -8.01 11.42
C LYS A 25 -11.73 -9.43 10.83
N THR A 26 -12.95 -9.92 10.62
CA THR A 26 -13.20 -11.24 10.01
C THR A 26 -12.58 -11.34 8.62
N ARG A 27 -12.83 -10.35 7.75
CA ARG A 27 -12.28 -10.31 6.39
C ARG A 27 -10.76 -10.30 6.40
N LEU A 28 -10.14 -9.42 7.20
CA LEU A 28 -8.69 -9.31 7.27
C LEU A 28 -8.05 -10.60 7.79
N CYS A 29 -8.57 -11.19 8.86
CA CYS A 29 -8.06 -12.46 9.37
C CYS A 29 -8.17 -13.59 8.33
N ARG A 30 -9.26 -13.63 7.56
CA ARG A 30 -9.43 -14.58 6.46
C ARG A 30 -8.43 -14.33 5.34
N SER A 31 -8.29 -13.09 4.84
CA SER A 31 -7.34 -12.74 3.79
C SER A 31 -5.89 -13.03 4.18
N LEU A 32 -5.50 -12.77 5.44
CA LEU A 32 -4.18 -13.11 5.95
C LEU A 32 -3.96 -14.63 5.97
N ARG A 33 -4.94 -15.40 6.46
CA ARG A 33 -4.87 -16.87 6.52
C ARG A 33 -4.87 -17.51 5.14
N GLU A 34 -5.60 -16.95 4.18
CA GLU A 34 -5.70 -17.44 2.80
C GLU A 34 -4.54 -16.95 1.91
N GLY A 35 -3.68 -16.07 2.44
CA GLY A 35 -2.54 -15.54 1.69
C GLY A 35 -2.93 -14.52 0.61
N SER A 36 -4.10 -13.88 0.71
CA SER A 36 -4.60 -12.84 -0.19
C SER A 36 -4.50 -11.42 0.39
N ALA A 37 -3.60 -11.24 1.36
CA ALA A 37 -3.26 -9.95 1.97
C ALA A 37 -1.74 -9.70 1.94
N VAL A 38 -1.03 -10.19 0.93
CA VAL A 38 0.44 -10.06 0.81
C VAL A 38 0.91 -8.59 0.93
N PRO A 39 0.26 -7.59 0.30
CA PRO A 39 0.66 -6.19 0.45
C PRO A 39 0.44 -5.61 1.85
N TYR A 40 -0.44 -6.20 2.66
CA TYR A 40 -0.99 -5.59 3.86
C TYR A 40 0.08 -5.20 4.89
N LEU A 41 0.98 -6.13 5.23
CA LEU A 41 1.97 -5.88 6.29
C LEU A 41 2.95 -4.79 5.88
N SER A 42 3.47 -4.85 4.65
CA SER A 42 4.40 -3.83 4.13
C SER A 42 3.74 -2.45 4.02
N LEU A 43 2.52 -2.38 3.47
CA LEU A 43 1.78 -1.11 3.39
C LEU A 43 1.43 -0.56 4.77
N SER A 44 1.01 -1.40 5.70
CA SER A 44 0.62 -0.96 7.05
C SER A 44 1.81 -0.39 7.84
N SER A 45 3.01 -0.92 7.63
CA SER A 45 4.24 -0.39 8.23
C SER A 45 4.59 1.02 7.74
N CYS A 46 4.15 1.38 6.54
CA CYS A 46 4.42 2.66 5.89
C CYS A 46 3.21 3.61 5.87
N PHE A 47 2.07 3.18 6.42
CA PHE A 47 0.79 3.86 6.23
C PHE A 47 0.72 5.21 6.97
N ASN A 48 0.56 6.30 6.22
CA ASN A 48 0.53 7.65 6.75
C ASN A 48 -0.72 8.43 6.33
N THR A 49 -1.03 9.50 7.05
CA THR A 49 -2.09 10.47 6.69
C THR A 49 -1.53 11.44 5.65
N GLN A 50 -2.30 11.74 4.59
CA GLN A 50 -1.89 12.76 3.63
C GLN A 50 -1.74 14.12 4.30
N ALA A 51 -0.59 14.78 4.09
CA ALA A 51 -0.25 16.03 4.77
C ALA A 51 -1.09 17.23 4.33
N GLU A 52 -1.59 17.21 3.09
CA GLU A 52 -2.44 18.25 2.50
C GLU A 52 -3.68 17.61 1.85
N PRO A 53 -4.84 18.28 1.80
CA PRO A 53 -6.05 17.72 1.18
C PRO A 53 -5.89 17.26 -0.28
N ALA A 54 -4.99 17.89 -1.03
CA ALA A 54 -4.70 17.53 -2.43
C ALA A 54 -3.60 16.47 -2.60
N TYR A 55 -2.92 16.05 -1.52
CA TYR A 55 -1.74 15.19 -1.59
C TYR A 55 -2.00 13.69 -1.67
N CYS A 56 -3.26 13.25 -1.75
CA CYS A 56 -3.60 11.82 -1.76
C CYS A 56 -2.77 10.97 -2.74
N GLY A 57 -2.45 11.49 -3.94
CA GLY A 57 -1.57 10.82 -4.90
C GLY A 57 -0.12 10.74 -4.42
N LEU A 58 0.45 11.84 -3.91
CA LEU A 58 1.81 11.85 -3.36
C LEU A 58 1.93 10.92 -2.15
N SER A 59 0.96 10.97 -1.22
CA SER A 59 0.96 10.11 -0.03
C SER A 59 0.84 8.64 -0.41
N THR A 60 -0.04 8.30 -1.37
CA THR A 60 -0.17 6.94 -1.90
C THR A 60 1.15 6.46 -2.49
N LEU A 61 1.82 7.29 -3.30
CA LEU A 61 3.10 6.93 -3.91
C LEU A 61 4.21 6.78 -2.85
N ALA A 62 4.32 7.70 -1.89
CA ALA A 62 5.31 7.62 -0.82
C ALA A 62 5.14 6.35 0.03
N ILE A 63 3.90 5.97 0.35
CA ILE A 63 3.60 4.70 1.04
C ILE A 63 4.13 3.53 0.21
N ILE A 64 3.79 3.46 -1.07
CA ILE A 64 4.19 2.35 -1.95
C ILE A 64 5.70 2.30 -2.16
N LEU A 65 6.38 3.43 -2.38
CA LEU A 65 7.84 3.47 -2.55
C LEU A 65 8.59 2.98 -1.32
N ASN A 66 8.14 3.37 -0.12
CA ASN A 66 8.69 2.86 1.14
C ASN A 66 8.38 1.37 1.34
N SER A 67 7.18 0.91 0.96
CA SER A 67 6.79 -0.52 1.00
C SER A 67 7.56 -1.38 0.00
N LEU A 68 7.96 -0.82 -1.14
CA LEU A 68 8.91 -1.41 -2.09
C LEU A 68 10.37 -1.34 -1.60
N ARG A 69 10.61 -0.68 -0.46
CA ARG A 69 11.93 -0.44 0.13
C ARG A 69 12.89 0.26 -0.84
N ILE A 70 12.37 1.19 -1.63
CA ILE A 70 13.19 2.01 -2.50
C ILE A 70 13.84 3.10 -1.64
N ASP A 71 15.17 3.19 -1.70
CA ASP A 71 15.93 4.21 -1.00
C ASP A 71 15.89 5.51 -1.81
N PRO A 72 15.33 6.62 -1.26
CA PRO A 72 15.21 7.88 -1.98
C PRO A 72 16.56 8.53 -2.33
N GLN A 73 17.67 8.05 -1.75
CA GLN A 73 19.01 8.60 -1.87
C GLN A 73 19.11 10.10 -1.54
N ARG A 74 18.09 10.61 -0.85
CA ARG A 74 17.93 12.00 -0.44
C ARG A 74 17.52 12.04 1.01
N ILE A 75 18.09 12.99 1.75
CA ILE A 75 17.76 13.19 3.16
C ILE A 75 16.33 13.69 3.26
N TRP A 76 15.55 13.03 4.11
CA TRP A 76 14.23 13.50 4.54
C TRP A 76 14.36 14.42 5.76
N LYS A 77 14.97 13.91 6.83
CA LYS A 77 15.16 14.65 8.09
C LYS A 77 16.48 14.26 8.73
N THR A 78 17.28 15.26 9.09
CA THR A 78 18.62 15.11 9.71
C THR A 78 19.52 14.16 8.92
N ILE A 79 19.70 12.92 9.37
CA ILE A 79 20.50 11.88 8.72
C ILE A 79 19.64 10.80 8.05
N TRP A 80 18.31 10.87 8.20
CA TRP A 80 17.38 9.85 7.77
C TRP A 80 16.92 10.08 6.34
N ARG A 81 16.80 8.97 5.60
CA ARG A 81 16.28 8.91 4.23
C ARG A 81 14.97 8.13 4.28
N TRP A 82 13.90 8.74 3.78
CA TRP A 82 12.56 8.16 3.81
C TRP A 82 11.68 8.89 2.80
N TYR A 83 10.86 8.18 2.02
CA TYR A 83 9.92 8.88 1.16
C TYR A 83 8.84 9.57 1.99
N SER A 84 8.67 10.85 1.72
CA SER A 84 7.52 11.67 2.12
C SER A 84 7.07 12.46 0.90
N GLU A 85 5.88 13.06 0.98
CA GLU A 85 5.31 13.86 -0.11
C GLU A 85 6.25 14.97 -0.57
N ASP A 86 7.05 15.54 0.34
CA ASP A 86 7.99 16.64 0.05
C ASP A 86 9.12 16.26 -0.93
N LEU A 87 9.42 14.96 -1.04
CA LEU A 87 10.45 14.45 -1.96
C LEU A 87 9.91 14.14 -3.37
N LEU A 88 8.60 14.28 -3.59
CA LEU A 88 7.91 13.87 -4.82
C LEU A 88 7.58 15.08 -5.72
N ASN A 89 8.62 15.76 -6.19
CA ASN A 89 8.50 17.04 -6.94
C ASN A 89 9.19 17.06 -8.31
N CYS A 90 9.64 15.91 -8.83
CA CYS A 90 10.44 15.82 -10.05
C CYS A 90 9.67 16.17 -11.35
N CYS A 91 8.36 15.87 -11.40
CA CYS A 91 7.51 16.04 -12.59
C CYS A 91 6.51 17.19 -12.44
N ARG A 92 6.25 17.60 -11.20
CA ARG A 92 5.31 18.67 -10.86
C ARG A 92 5.74 19.31 -9.55
N THR A 93 5.70 20.63 -9.47
CA THR A 93 6.01 21.33 -8.23
C THR A 93 4.93 21.08 -7.18
N LEU A 94 5.33 21.04 -5.92
CA LEU A 94 4.41 20.82 -4.80
C LEU A 94 3.31 21.89 -4.73
N ASP A 95 3.61 23.14 -5.08
CA ASP A 95 2.62 24.23 -5.11
C ASP A 95 1.49 23.97 -6.12
N HIS A 96 1.80 23.41 -7.30
CA HIS A 96 0.77 23.03 -8.26
C HIS A 96 -0.01 21.80 -7.79
N VAL A 97 0.66 20.84 -7.12
CA VAL A 97 -0.03 19.69 -6.53
C VAL A 97 -1.00 20.12 -5.43
N LYS A 98 -0.65 21.11 -4.60
CA LYS A 98 -1.57 21.65 -3.58
C LYS A 98 -2.86 22.22 -4.15
N GLN A 99 -2.81 22.74 -5.38
CA GLN A 99 -3.96 23.35 -6.05
C GLN A 99 -4.87 22.32 -6.72
N SER A 100 -4.30 21.33 -7.42
CA SER A 100 -5.07 20.45 -8.32
C SER A 100 -4.94 18.95 -8.01
N GLY A 101 -4.08 18.56 -7.08
CA GLY A 101 -3.62 17.18 -6.94
C GLY A 101 -2.73 16.77 -8.10
N VAL A 102 -2.67 15.45 -8.35
CA VAL A 102 -1.93 14.83 -9.46
C VAL A 102 -2.85 14.03 -10.36
N THR A 103 -2.56 14.00 -11.65
CA THR A 103 -3.19 13.11 -12.62
C THR A 103 -2.56 11.71 -12.59
N LEU A 104 -3.17 10.74 -13.27
CA LEU A 104 -2.59 9.39 -13.40
C LEU A 104 -1.27 9.41 -14.19
N GLU A 105 -1.17 10.22 -15.24
CA GLU A 105 0.08 10.41 -16.00
C GLU A 105 1.18 11.05 -15.14
N GLU A 106 0.84 12.04 -14.32
CA GLU A 106 1.80 12.65 -13.38
C GLU A 106 2.21 11.65 -12.29
N PHE A 107 1.29 10.81 -11.82
CA PHE A 107 1.60 9.73 -10.87
C PHE A 107 2.61 8.74 -11.47
N VAL A 108 2.45 8.33 -12.73
CA VAL A 108 3.43 7.47 -13.44
C VAL A 108 4.79 8.15 -13.48
N CYS A 109 4.85 9.41 -13.92
CA CYS A 109 6.11 10.16 -14.01
C CYS A 109 6.81 10.26 -12.64
N LEU A 110 6.06 10.57 -11.59
CA LEU A 110 6.57 10.63 -10.21
C LEU A 110 7.08 9.26 -9.74
N ALA A 111 6.38 8.16 -10.04
CA ALA A 111 6.85 6.82 -9.68
C ALA A 111 8.17 6.50 -10.41
N GLU A 112 8.22 6.79 -11.72
CA GLU A 112 9.36 6.49 -12.57
C GLU A 112 10.63 7.25 -12.18
N CYS A 113 10.51 8.54 -11.87
CA CYS A 113 11.66 9.34 -11.46
C CYS A 113 12.17 8.97 -10.05
N ASN A 114 11.35 8.27 -9.25
CA ASN A 114 11.67 7.83 -7.89
C ASN A 114 12.01 6.34 -7.81
N GLY A 115 12.31 5.68 -8.93
CA GLY A 115 12.86 4.32 -8.94
C GLY A 115 11.83 3.18 -9.00
N ALA A 116 10.54 3.46 -9.20
CA ALA A 116 9.51 2.46 -9.44
C ALA A 116 9.04 2.48 -10.90
N SER A 117 8.76 1.33 -11.50
CA SER A 117 7.94 1.28 -12.72
C SER A 117 6.47 1.34 -12.33
N ALA A 118 5.65 1.97 -13.16
CA ALA A 118 4.23 2.11 -12.93
C ALA A 118 3.46 1.80 -14.21
N SER A 119 2.83 0.64 -14.24
CA SER A 119 1.98 0.21 -15.36
C SER A 119 0.58 0.77 -15.13
N LEU A 120 0.14 1.69 -15.99
CA LEU A 120 -1.14 2.39 -15.89
C LEU A 120 -2.25 1.67 -16.67
N MET A 121 -3.37 1.36 -16.00
CA MET A 121 -4.58 0.83 -16.63
C MET A 121 -5.74 1.81 -16.48
N ARG A 122 -6.47 2.01 -17.58
CA ARG A 122 -7.70 2.81 -17.64
C ARG A 122 -8.84 1.90 -18.13
N PRO A 123 -9.60 1.28 -17.23
CA PRO A 123 -10.65 0.37 -17.65
C PRO A 123 -11.79 1.12 -18.36
N CYS A 124 -12.38 0.45 -19.34
CA CYS A 124 -13.67 0.78 -19.94
C CYS A 124 -14.78 -0.06 -19.25
N ASP A 125 -16.03 0.34 -19.43
CA ASP A 125 -17.19 -0.40 -18.88
C ASP A 125 -17.45 -1.68 -19.68
N THR A 126 -16.56 -2.66 -19.54
CA THR A 126 -16.64 -3.95 -20.23
C THR A 126 -16.34 -5.08 -19.25
N GLU A 127 -16.94 -6.25 -19.51
CA GLU A 127 -16.70 -7.46 -18.72
C GLU A 127 -15.23 -7.88 -18.76
N LYS A 128 -14.59 -7.77 -19.93
CA LYS A 128 -13.16 -8.07 -20.11
C LYS A 128 -12.28 -7.23 -19.18
N ASP A 129 -12.49 -5.91 -19.14
CA ASP A 129 -11.66 -5.02 -18.32
C ASP A 129 -11.95 -5.23 -16.82
N PHE A 130 -13.19 -5.58 -16.46
CA PHE A 130 -13.53 -5.98 -15.11
C PHE A 130 -12.82 -7.26 -14.68
N GLU A 131 -12.81 -8.29 -15.54
CA GLU A 131 -12.07 -9.53 -15.31
C GLU A 131 -10.56 -9.28 -15.17
N GLU A 132 -9.97 -8.47 -16.06
CA GLU A 132 -8.55 -8.10 -15.99
C GLU A 132 -8.20 -7.38 -14.68
N PHE A 133 -9.09 -6.49 -14.20
CA PHE A 133 -8.93 -5.83 -12.91
C PHE A 133 -8.97 -6.84 -11.74
N VAL A 134 -9.94 -7.77 -11.76
CA VAL A 134 -10.05 -8.83 -10.74
C VAL A 134 -8.81 -9.73 -10.74
N GLN A 135 -8.30 -10.12 -11.91
CA GLN A 135 -7.09 -10.93 -12.01
C GLN A 135 -5.86 -10.17 -11.50
N THR A 136 -5.77 -8.87 -11.80
CA THR A 136 -4.69 -8.03 -11.27
C THR A 136 -4.74 -7.94 -9.75
N LEU A 137 -5.93 -7.74 -9.17
CA LEU A 137 -6.12 -7.72 -7.72
C LEU A 137 -5.70 -9.05 -7.08
N LYS A 138 -6.13 -10.18 -7.63
CA LYS A 138 -5.77 -11.51 -7.14
C LYS A 138 -4.26 -11.71 -7.19
N ARG A 139 -3.65 -11.49 -8.36
CA ARG A 139 -2.21 -11.64 -8.59
C ARG A 139 -1.39 -10.83 -7.59
N VAL A 140 -1.68 -9.52 -7.45
CA VAL A 140 -0.92 -8.66 -6.54
C VAL A 140 -1.18 -9.01 -5.07
N CYS A 141 -2.45 -9.23 -4.70
CA CYS A 141 -2.81 -9.52 -3.30
C CYS A 141 -2.35 -10.90 -2.83
N THR A 142 -2.14 -11.86 -3.73
CA THR A 142 -1.56 -13.18 -3.41
C THR A 142 -0.06 -13.29 -3.66
N GLY A 143 0.57 -12.23 -4.17
CA GLY A 143 1.98 -12.23 -4.55
C GLY A 143 2.29 -13.19 -5.70
N GLY A 144 1.33 -13.44 -6.59
CA GLY A 144 1.42 -14.36 -7.71
C GLY A 144 1.10 -15.82 -7.37
N ARG A 145 0.70 -16.12 -6.12
CA ARG A 145 0.22 -17.45 -5.74
C ARG A 145 -1.19 -17.65 -6.30
N GLU A 146 -1.33 -18.24 -7.48
CA GLU A 146 -2.56 -18.97 -7.81
C GLU A 146 -2.50 -20.28 -7.04
N LYS A 147 -3.45 -20.54 -6.12
CA LYS A 147 -3.54 -21.75 -5.27
C LYS A 147 -2.73 -22.93 -5.83
N VAL A 148 -1.44 -22.97 -5.53
CA VAL A 148 -0.60 -24.12 -5.85
C VAL A 148 -1.13 -25.14 -4.86
N ASN A 149 -1.79 -26.18 -5.38
CA ASN A 149 -2.07 -27.37 -4.60
C ASN A 149 -0.80 -27.65 -3.80
N LEU A 150 -0.91 -27.63 -2.48
CA LEU A 150 0.17 -27.92 -1.54
C LEU A 150 0.57 -29.40 -1.70
N THR A 151 1.09 -29.77 -2.86
CA THR A 151 1.94 -30.93 -3.04
C THR A 151 3.33 -30.43 -2.73
N GLU A 152 3.92 -31.00 -1.69
CA GLU A 152 5.14 -30.60 -0.99
C GLU A 152 6.43 -30.54 -1.86
N ASP A 153 6.30 -30.68 -3.18
CA ASP A 153 7.40 -30.98 -4.11
C ASP A 153 7.71 -29.89 -5.15
N ALA A 154 6.98 -28.77 -5.18
CA ALA A 154 7.37 -27.64 -6.01
C ALA A 154 8.38 -26.77 -5.24
N ASN A 155 9.67 -26.84 -5.62
CA ASN A 155 10.75 -25.96 -5.16
C ASN A 155 10.25 -24.57 -4.70
N VAL A 156 9.97 -24.44 -3.40
CA VAL A 156 9.55 -23.22 -2.71
C VAL A 156 10.80 -22.35 -2.47
N GLY A 157 11.49 -22.01 -3.55
CA GLY A 157 12.66 -21.16 -3.52
C GLY A 157 12.25 -19.74 -3.87
N ASP A 158 12.21 -18.86 -2.86
CA ASP A 158 12.24 -17.40 -2.99
C ASP A 158 10.89 -16.65 -3.17
N PHE A 159 9.80 -17.14 -2.58
CA PHE A 159 8.66 -16.27 -2.26
C PHE A 159 8.90 -15.56 -0.93
N ASP A 160 9.09 -14.25 -1.00
CA ASP A 160 9.33 -13.41 0.17
C ASP A 160 8.07 -12.59 0.48
N GLU A 161 7.20 -13.16 1.32
CA GLU A 161 5.94 -12.50 1.74
C GLU A 161 6.19 -11.19 2.49
N GLU A 162 7.38 -11.04 3.10
CA GLU A 162 7.79 -9.81 3.79
C GLU A 162 8.23 -8.71 2.80
N ASN A 163 8.48 -9.08 1.55
CA ASN A 163 8.92 -8.18 0.48
C ASN A 163 8.09 -8.39 -0.81
N PRO A 164 6.79 -7.98 -0.79
CA PRO A 164 5.95 -8.01 -1.97
C PRO A 164 6.57 -7.27 -3.15
N ARG A 165 6.58 -7.90 -4.33
CA ARG A 165 7.16 -7.33 -5.56
C ARG A 165 6.31 -6.23 -6.19
N GLU A 166 4.99 -6.33 -6.01
CA GLU A 166 4.02 -5.46 -6.66
C GLU A 166 3.05 -4.87 -5.65
N TYR A 167 2.62 -3.63 -5.93
CA TYR A 167 1.56 -2.95 -5.19
C TYR A 167 0.58 -2.29 -6.17
N ILE A 168 -0.67 -2.09 -5.73
CA ILE A 168 -1.69 -1.40 -6.52
C ILE A 168 -1.97 -0.03 -5.90
N ALA A 169 -1.88 1.02 -6.71
CA ALA A 169 -2.48 2.32 -6.43
C ALA A 169 -3.76 2.47 -7.26
N VAL A 170 -4.89 2.80 -6.62
CA VAL A 170 -6.16 3.04 -7.32
C VAL A 170 -6.51 4.52 -7.30
N SER A 171 -6.91 5.05 -8.45
CA SER A 171 -7.52 6.37 -8.62
C SER A 171 -9.01 6.20 -8.86
N PHE A 172 -9.84 6.75 -7.98
CA PHE A 172 -11.29 6.55 -8.03
C PHE A 172 -12.07 7.82 -7.71
N SER A 173 -13.33 7.84 -8.12
CA SER A 173 -14.30 8.89 -7.82
C SER A 173 -14.94 8.62 -6.46
N ARG A 174 -14.72 9.49 -5.47
CA ARG A 174 -15.40 9.42 -4.17
C ARG A 174 -16.94 9.46 -4.31
N PRO A 175 -17.52 10.33 -5.15
CA PRO A 175 -18.97 10.35 -5.36
C PRO A 175 -19.55 9.02 -5.86
N ALA A 176 -18.81 8.29 -6.71
CA ALA A 176 -19.25 6.98 -7.20
C ALA A 176 -19.31 5.90 -6.09
N LEU A 177 -18.55 6.11 -5.00
CA LEU A 177 -18.64 5.28 -3.79
C LEU A 177 -19.60 5.84 -2.73
N GLY A 178 -20.31 6.94 -3.03
CA GLY A 178 -21.18 7.65 -2.08
C GLY A 178 -20.41 8.49 -1.05
N GLN A 179 -19.09 8.65 -1.21
CA GLN A 179 -18.26 9.45 -0.34
C GLN A 179 -18.25 10.92 -0.76
N THR A 180 -17.91 11.81 0.18
CA THR A 180 -17.75 13.24 -0.12
C THR A 180 -16.37 13.53 -0.73
N GLY A 181 -16.27 14.55 -1.59
CA GLY A 181 -15.04 14.92 -2.31
C GLY A 181 -15.12 14.61 -3.80
N ASP A 182 -14.01 14.77 -4.53
CA ASP A 182 -13.92 14.50 -5.98
C ASP A 182 -13.14 13.19 -6.24
N GLY A 183 -11.97 13.26 -6.90
CA GLY A 183 -11.08 12.13 -7.12
C GLY A 183 -10.20 11.83 -5.91
N HIS A 184 -9.75 10.59 -5.78
CA HIS A 184 -8.85 10.18 -4.71
C HIS A 184 -7.91 9.06 -5.16
N PHE A 185 -6.73 9.00 -4.53
CA PHE A 185 -5.75 7.94 -4.68
C PHE A 185 -5.55 7.21 -3.36
N SER A 186 -5.45 5.88 -3.40
CA SER A 186 -5.07 5.06 -2.24
C SER A 186 -4.48 3.71 -2.66
N PRO A 187 -3.65 3.07 -1.83
CA PRO A 187 -3.20 1.71 -2.09
C PRO A 187 -4.26 0.66 -1.72
N ILE A 188 -4.21 -0.49 -2.40
CA ILE A 188 -4.96 -1.69 -2.04
C ILE A 188 -4.10 -2.59 -1.16
N ALA A 189 -4.61 -2.94 0.01
CA ALA A 189 -3.86 -3.70 1.02
C ALA A 189 -4.20 -5.20 1.06
N ALA A 190 -5.44 -5.58 0.73
CA ALA A 190 -5.88 -6.97 0.77
C ALA A 190 -7.06 -7.22 -0.15
N PHE A 191 -7.24 -8.48 -0.53
CA PHE A 191 -8.39 -9.01 -1.23
C PHE A 191 -9.07 -10.07 -0.36
N ASP A 192 -10.40 -10.03 -0.32
CA ASP A 192 -11.22 -11.01 0.38
C ASP A 192 -12.16 -11.71 -0.61
N SER A 193 -11.88 -13.01 -0.83
CA SER A 193 -12.54 -13.80 -1.86
C SER A 193 -14.02 -14.08 -1.55
N GLU A 194 -14.34 -14.30 -0.28
CA GLU A 194 -15.69 -14.67 0.16
C GLU A 194 -16.69 -13.52 0.01
N THR A 195 -16.25 -12.28 0.28
CA THR A 195 -17.12 -11.09 0.14
C THR A 195 -16.89 -10.33 -1.17
N ASN A 196 -16.00 -10.84 -2.03
CA ASN A 196 -15.59 -10.22 -3.28
C ASN A 196 -15.26 -8.72 -3.11
N SER A 197 -14.44 -8.42 -2.09
CA SER A 197 -14.12 -7.05 -1.68
C SER A 197 -12.62 -6.86 -1.47
N VAL A 198 -12.19 -5.60 -1.50
CA VAL A 198 -10.78 -5.22 -1.28
C VAL A 198 -10.67 -4.18 -0.19
N LEU A 199 -9.55 -4.20 0.53
CA LEU A 199 -9.23 -3.26 1.58
C LEU A 199 -8.48 -2.06 1.00
N VAL A 200 -9.11 -0.89 1.04
CA VAL A 200 -8.52 0.39 0.64
C VAL A 200 -7.90 1.06 1.86
N PHE A 201 -6.61 1.37 1.79
CA PHE A 201 -5.92 2.17 2.80
C PHE A 201 -6.06 3.66 2.49
N ASP A 202 -7.25 4.22 2.79
CA ASP A 202 -7.58 5.63 2.51
C ASP A 202 -6.56 6.59 3.16
N THR A 203 -5.84 7.34 2.33
CA THR A 203 -4.78 8.26 2.80
C THR A 203 -5.36 9.51 3.47
N ALA A 204 -6.63 9.85 3.22
CA ALA A 204 -7.36 10.92 3.90
C ALA A 204 -7.89 10.46 5.27
N ARG A 205 -6.99 9.99 6.14
CA ARG A 205 -7.33 9.38 7.45
C ARG A 205 -8.08 10.31 8.40
N PHE A 206 -7.94 11.63 8.22
CA PHE A 206 -8.72 12.64 8.94
C PHE A 206 -10.20 12.68 8.52
N LYS A 207 -10.54 12.07 7.39
CA LYS A 207 -11.87 12.07 6.77
C LYS A 207 -12.53 10.69 6.85
N TYR A 208 -11.86 9.64 6.40
CA TYR A 208 -12.37 8.27 6.43
C TYR A 208 -11.28 7.33 6.98
N PRO A 209 -11.64 6.33 7.80
CA PRO A 209 -10.71 5.23 8.09
C PRO A 209 -10.48 4.41 6.81
N PRO A 210 -9.51 3.48 6.80
CA PRO A 210 -9.50 2.41 5.80
C PRO A 210 -10.85 1.70 5.75
N TYR A 211 -11.17 1.10 4.62
CA TYR A 211 -12.46 0.43 4.45
C TYR A 211 -12.39 -0.70 3.43
N TRP A 212 -13.29 -1.67 3.58
CA TRP A 212 -13.55 -2.65 2.53
C TRP A 212 -14.60 -2.14 1.55
N VAL A 213 -14.34 -2.32 0.26
CA VAL A 213 -15.24 -1.96 -0.83
C VAL A 213 -15.46 -3.17 -1.75
N PRO A 214 -16.71 -3.46 -2.16
CA PRO A 214 -16.97 -4.48 -3.18
C PRO A 214 -16.23 -4.14 -4.48
N ILE A 215 -15.63 -5.14 -5.13
CA ILE A 215 -14.75 -4.90 -6.29
C ILE A 215 -15.52 -4.27 -7.45
N GLY A 216 -16.75 -4.70 -7.70
CA GLY A 216 -17.63 -4.08 -8.70
C GLY A 216 -17.85 -2.59 -8.46
N MET A 217 -18.03 -2.18 -7.20
CA MET A 217 -18.19 -0.76 -6.86
C MET A 217 -16.90 0.03 -7.07
N LEU A 218 -15.75 -0.54 -6.68
CA LEU A 218 -14.47 0.10 -6.91
C LEU A 218 -14.17 0.24 -8.41
N PHE A 219 -14.46 -0.79 -9.21
CA PHE A 219 -14.34 -0.75 -10.65
C PHE A 219 -15.18 0.37 -11.27
N GLN A 220 -16.46 0.43 -10.92
CA GLN A 220 -17.36 1.50 -11.36
C GLN A 220 -16.89 2.88 -10.91
N ALA A 221 -16.23 2.99 -9.75
CA ALA A 221 -15.66 4.25 -9.29
C ALA A 221 -14.42 4.72 -10.08
N MET A 222 -13.79 3.85 -10.87
CA MET A 222 -12.68 4.22 -11.77
C MET A 222 -13.15 4.76 -13.12
N LEU A 223 -14.38 4.46 -13.54
CA LEU A 223 -14.87 4.83 -14.88
C LEU A 223 -15.14 6.34 -15.08
N PRO A 224 -15.65 7.10 -14.08
CA PRO A 224 -15.91 8.52 -14.25
C PRO A 224 -14.67 9.30 -14.65
N PHE A 225 -14.84 10.27 -15.55
CA PHE A 225 -13.74 11.10 -16.04
C PHE A 225 -13.16 11.98 -14.94
N ASP A 226 -11.84 12.15 -15.00
CA ASP A 226 -11.11 13.20 -14.32
C ASP A 226 -11.31 14.51 -15.08
N LYS A 227 -11.75 15.55 -14.37
CA LYS A 227 -12.06 16.87 -14.92
C LYS A 227 -10.82 17.54 -15.54
N LEU A 228 -9.61 17.24 -15.03
CA LEU A 228 -8.38 17.85 -15.51
C LEU A 228 -7.90 17.25 -16.84
N THR A 229 -8.03 15.93 -16.99
CA THR A 229 -7.49 15.21 -18.14
C THR A 229 -8.53 14.86 -19.20
N GLY A 230 -9.82 14.88 -18.85
CA GLY A 230 -10.90 14.40 -19.72
C GLY A 230 -10.88 12.89 -19.97
N LYS A 231 -10.04 12.14 -19.25
CA LYS A 231 -9.93 10.67 -19.34
C LYS A 231 -10.58 10.03 -18.12
N SER A 232 -10.92 8.73 -18.19
CA SER A 232 -11.36 7.95 -17.01
C SER A 232 -10.31 7.96 -15.91
N ARG A 233 -10.62 7.46 -14.72
CA ARG A 233 -9.59 7.16 -13.72
C ARG A 233 -9.03 5.76 -14.01
N GLY A 234 -8.66 5.01 -12.99
CA GLY A 234 -8.04 3.70 -13.19
C GLY A 234 -7.15 3.29 -12.03
N TYR A 235 -6.23 2.39 -12.31
CA TYR A 235 -5.29 1.87 -11.33
C TYR A 235 -3.90 1.74 -11.93
N LEU A 236 -2.91 1.65 -11.07
CA LEU A 236 -1.54 1.38 -11.44
C LEU A 236 -1.03 0.16 -10.67
N VAL A 237 -0.22 -0.65 -11.35
CA VAL A 237 0.62 -1.65 -10.70
C VAL A 237 2.04 -1.09 -10.63
N LEU A 238 2.60 -1.06 -9.43
CA LEU A 238 3.93 -0.55 -9.16
C LEU A 238 4.88 -1.66 -8.71
N GLU A 239 6.10 -1.62 -9.22
CA GLU A 239 7.21 -2.49 -8.84
C GLU A 239 8.51 -1.67 -8.78
N ALA A 240 9.55 -2.16 -8.10
CA ALA A 240 10.85 -1.50 -8.09
C ALA A 240 11.58 -1.74 -9.43
N LYS A 241 12.13 -0.68 -10.05
CA LYS A 241 12.87 -0.79 -11.33
C LYS A 241 14.14 -1.62 -11.23
N TYR A 242 14.77 -1.58 -10.06
CA TYR A 242 16.05 -2.24 -9.81
C TYR A 242 15.88 -3.15 -8.61
N SER A 243 16.38 -4.39 -8.74
CA SER A 243 16.39 -5.38 -7.65
C SER A 243 17.23 -4.95 -6.43
N TYR A 244 18.02 -3.88 -6.57
CA TYR A 244 19.07 -3.50 -5.63
C TYR A 244 18.73 -2.24 -4.82
N GLN A 245 17.68 -2.27 -4.00
CA GLN A 245 17.53 -1.27 -2.92
C GLN A 245 16.96 -1.81 -1.59
N GLY A 246 16.91 -3.12 -1.34
CA GLY A 246 16.62 -3.60 0.02
C GLY A 246 16.47 -5.12 0.14
N HIS A 247 17.57 -5.85 0.35
CA HIS A 247 17.46 -7.27 0.71
C HIS A 247 17.23 -7.47 2.22
N LYS A 248 16.15 -8.21 2.49
CA LYS A 248 15.79 -9.03 3.66
C LYS A 248 15.89 -8.36 5.04
N VAL A 249 14.73 -8.19 5.68
CA VAL A 249 14.70 -8.01 7.13
C VAL A 249 15.13 -9.35 7.74
N CYS A 250 16.33 -9.39 8.27
CA CYS A 250 16.75 -10.50 9.11
C CYS A 250 16.07 -10.34 10.49
N CYS A 251 14.80 -10.72 10.61
CA CYS A 251 14.18 -10.98 11.91
C CYS A 251 14.47 -12.43 12.31
N ILE A 252 15.74 -12.81 12.46
CA ILE A 252 16.05 -14.06 13.18
C ILE A 252 16.04 -13.73 14.68
N TRP A 253 14.85 -13.63 15.27
CA TRP A 253 14.71 -13.90 16.71
C TRP A 253 14.69 -15.41 16.88
N ARG A 254 15.88 -16.03 16.90
CA ARG A 254 16.02 -17.36 17.49
C ARG A 254 15.97 -17.16 19.00
N GLU A 255 14.90 -17.61 19.63
CA GLU A 255 14.92 -17.91 21.06
C GLU A 255 16.15 -18.77 21.34
N LEU A 256 17.08 -18.25 22.15
CA LEU A 256 18.21 -19.02 22.66
C LEU A 256 17.62 -20.21 23.43
N PRO A 257 17.97 -21.46 23.11
CA PRO A 257 17.66 -22.56 23.99
C PRO A 257 18.38 -22.30 25.32
N HIS A 258 17.63 -22.33 26.42
CA HIS A 258 18.22 -22.36 27.77
C HIS A 258 19.18 -23.55 27.87
N ASP A 259 20.48 -23.27 27.82
CA ASP A 259 21.51 -24.28 28.03
C ASP A 259 21.57 -24.61 29.53
N LYS A 260 20.99 -25.76 29.89
CA LYS A 260 21.18 -26.40 31.20
C LYS A 260 22.44 -27.25 31.14
N THR A 261 23.62 -26.64 31.23
CA THR A 261 24.84 -27.38 31.61
C THR A 261 25.82 -26.51 32.43
N SER A 262 25.44 -26.19 33.66
CA SER A 262 26.41 -25.80 34.69
C SER A 262 26.94 -27.06 35.38
N LYS A 263 28.16 -27.48 35.04
CA LYS A 263 29.03 -28.26 35.94
C LYS A 263 30.45 -27.70 35.89
N GLU A 264 30.74 -26.92 36.94
CA GLU A 264 31.98 -26.78 37.72
C GLU A 264 33.33 -27.12 37.09
N GLY A 265 34.30 -26.19 37.24
CA GLY A 265 35.68 -26.60 37.53
C GLY A 265 36.84 -25.68 37.10
N SER A 266 37.07 -24.58 37.83
CA SER A 266 38.41 -24.00 38.19
C SER A 266 39.35 -23.43 37.07
N PRO A 267 40.46 -22.72 37.41
CA PRO A 267 40.48 -21.35 37.92
C PRO A 267 41.32 -20.39 37.04
N LEU A 268 41.12 -19.07 37.25
CA LEU A 268 41.85 -17.96 36.62
C LEU A 268 43.36 -17.96 36.94
N PRO A 269 44.22 -17.53 36.01
CA PRO A 269 45.51 -16.94 36.35
C PRO A 269 45.40 -15.41 36.44
N ASP A 270 45.77 -14.88 37.61
CA ASP A 270 46.20 -13.50 37.81
C ASP A 270 47.35 -13.15 36.85
N LEU A 271 47.37 -11.91 36.33
CA LEU A 271 48.59 -11.17 36.00
C LEU A 271 48.28 -9.68 35.76
N LEU A 272 48.33 -8.92 36.86
CA LEU A 272 48.72 -7.51 36.87
C LEU A 272 49.98 -7.42 37.75
N GLN A 273 51.14 -7.16 37.13
CA GLN A 273 52.26 -6.39 37.69
C GLN A 273 53.43 -6.35 36.69
N ASN A 274 53.54 -5.22 35.97
CA ASN A 274 54.69 -4.32 35.91
C ASN A 274 54.51 -3.32 34.77
#